data_AF-A0A026W599-F1
#
_entry.id   AF-A0A026W599-F1
#
_cell.length_a   1.000
_cell.length_b   1.000
_cell.length_c   1.000
_cell.angle_alpha   90.00
_cell.angle_beta   90.00
_cell.angle_gamma   90.00
#
_symmetry.space_group_name_H-M   'P 1'
#
loop_
_entity.id
_entity.type
_entity.pdbx_description
1 polymer ?
#
loop_
_entity_poly.entity_id
_entity_poly.type
_entity_poly.pdbx_seq_one_letter_code
_entity_poly.pdbx_strand_id
1 'polypeptide(L)'
;VYLITCINERWKLPVGYFLVAGLTAEERAEITRKILEFIAPSGIEVIAFTFDGLPANISMCKVLEANILNNKAFLKHPITGRNIFIFLDAAHMIKLIRNAFASKRILYDANDNEINFQFIENLIKLQEAGCFHLANKVNQKHLQWAKNKMNVKLAAHILSESCAIALEQLLNDKHSDFQGCAATAQFCRMCNNVFDCLNTRSTFSNNFKKPLSNNTAEKIFNFFTEAIEYFSKIKLKINGCFITSTKIKIGFLGFIIDMNNLKNMFHEYVETGYLQYILSYKLSQD
;
A
#
# COMPACT_ATOMS: atom_id res chain seq x y z
N VAL A 1 -11.08 9.65 15.28
CA VAL A 1 -10.41 10.98 15.23
C VAL A 1 -10.23 11.33 13.78
N TYR A 2 -10.49 12.58 13.41
CA TYR A 2 -10.21 13.13 12.09
C TYR A 2 -9.09 14.15 12.21
N LEU A 3 -8.09 14.01 11.36
CA LEU A 3 -6.89 14.84 11.33
C LEU A 3 -6.75 15.40 9.91
N ILE A 4 -6.39 16.68 9.81
CA ILE A 4 -5.95 17.29 8.56
C ILE A 4 -4.42 17.27 8.56
N THR A 5 -3.84 16.76 7.47
CA THR A 5 -2.40 16.79 7.22
C THR A 5 -2.14 17.68 6.01
N CYS A 6 -1.26 18.66 6.17
CA CYS A 6 -0.92 19.56 5.07
C CYS A 6 0.03 18.91 4.06
N ILE A 7 -0.34 18.93 2.77
CA ILE A 7 0.44 18.32 1.68
C ILE A 7 1.65 19.17 1.28
N ASN A 8 1.52 20.49 1.22
CA ASN A 8 2.59 21.41 0.79
C ASN A 8 3.42 22.00 1.95
N GLU A 9 2.96 21.91 3.20
CA GLU A 9 3.68 22.41 4.38
C GLU A 9 3.79 21.36 5.51
N ARG A 10 4.33 21.74 6.67
CA ARG A 10 4.61 20.83 7.79
C ARG A 10 3.71 21.10 9.00
N TRP A 11 2.43 20.80 8.88
CA TRP A 11 1.52 20.83 10.01
C TRP A 11 0.45 19.73 9.91
N LYS A 12 -0.06 19.34 11.09
CA LYS A 12 -1.17 18.41 11.27
C LYS A 12 -2.09 18.97 12.34
N LEU A 13 -3.40 18.88 12.14
CA LEU A 13 -4.39 19.43 13.07
C LEU A 13 -5.54 18.43 13.29
N PRO A 14 -5.86 18.04 14.53
CA PRO A 14 -7.08 17.31 14.80
C PRO A 14 -8.29 18.24 14.64
N VAL A 15 -9.28 17.81 13.86
CA VAL A 15 -10.49 18.59 13.55
C VAL A 15 -11.77 17.94 14.04
N GLY A 16 -11.69 16.68 14.50
CA GLY A 16 -12.83 15.98 15.06
C GLY A 16 -12.43 14.82 15.95
N TYR A 17 -13.02 14.76 17.14
CA TYR A 17 -12.87 13.67 18.08
C TYR A 17 -14.26 13.22 18.54
N PHE A 18 -14.59 11.95 18.29
CA PHE A 18 -15.90 11.39 18.59
C PHE A 18 -15.68 10.10 19.40
N LEU A 19 -16.30 10.03 20.58
CA LEU A 19 -16.41 8.79 21.36
C LEU A 19 -17.61 8.01 20.84
N VAL A 20 -17.36 6.81 20.32
CA VAL A 20 -18.39 6.03 19.61
C VAL A 20 -18.42 4.59 20.12
N ALA A 21 -19.62 4.07 20.38
CA ALA A 21 -19.87 2.68 20.75
C ALA A 21 -20.29 1.87 19.51
N GLY A 22 -19.49 1.97 18.45
CA GLY A 22 -19.88 1.54 17.09
C GLY A 22 -20.59 2.66 16.33
N LEU A 23 -20.53 2.58 15.00
CA LEU A 23 -21.24 3.47 14.08
C LEU A 23 -21.62 2.66 12.84
N THR A 24 -22.81 2.92 12.30
CA THR A 24 -23.21 2.43 10.98
C THR A 24 -22.39 3.08 9.88
N ALA A 25 -22.51 2.58 8.64
CA ALA A 25 -21.82 3.18 7.50
C ALA A 25 -22.37 4.59 7.21
N GLU A 26 -23.67 4.77 7.39
CA GLU A 26 -24.42 6.00 7.18
C GLU A 26 -24.02 7.08 8.20
N GLU A 27 -23.93 6.71 9.48
CA GLU A 27 -23.49 7.63 10.54
C GLU A 27 -22.05 8.09 10.32
N ARG A 28 -21.14 7.18 9.93
CA ARG A 28 -19.75 7.54 9.59
C ARG A 28 -19.67 8.47 8.38
N ALA A 29 -20.49 8.21 7.36
CA ALA A 29 -20.54 9.04 6.16
C ALA A 29 -21.04 10.44 6.49
N GLU A 30 -22.07 10.55 7.33
CA GLU A 30 -22.63 11.82 7.78
C GLU A 30 -21.63 12.62 8.62
N ILE A 31 -20.92 11.98 9.56
CA ILE A 31 -19.85 12.63 10.33
C ILE A 31 -18.74 13.14 9.38
N THR A 32 -18.33 12.32 8.41
CA THR A 32 -17.31 12.72 7.42
C THR A 32 -17.76 13.92 6.60
N ARG A 33 -19.02 13.92 6.14
CA ARG A 33 -19.62 15.05 5.41
C ARG A 33 -19.61 16.32 6.27
N LYS A 34 -20.04 16.23 7.52
CA LYS A 34 -20.06 17.37 8.45
C LYS A 34 -18.69 17.95 8.72
N ILE A 35 -17.65 17.11 8.79
CA ILE A 35 -16.27 17.59 8.95
C ILE A 35 -15.81 18.33 7.70
N LEU A 36 -16.09 17.82 6.50
CA LEU A 36 -15.77 18.52 5.25
C LEU A 36 -16.49 19.88 5.16
N GLU A 37 -17.77 19.93 5.55
CA GLU A 37 -18.55 21.18 5.62
C GLU A 37 -17.97 22.17 6.63
N PHE A 38 -17.53 21.68 7.80
CA PHE A 38 -16.92 22.50 8.85
C PHE A 38 -15.58 23.10 8.42
N ILE A 39 -14.78 22.36 7.63
CA ILE A 39 -13.46 22.81 7.17
C ILE A 39 -13.60 23.84 6.04
N ALA A 40 -14.58 23.70 5.15
CA ALA A 40 -14.66 24.49 3.93
C ALA A 40 -14.55 26.02 4.12
N PRO A 41 -15.20 26.66 5.12
CA PRO A 41 -15.08 28.11 5.33
C PRO A 41 -13.68 28.61 5.69
N SER A 42 -12.79 27.72 6.16
CA SER A 42 -11.39 28.09 6.49
C SER A 42 -10.52 28.36 5.27
N GLY A 43 -10.98 28.01 4.07
CA GLY A 43 -10.20 28.08 2.83
C GLY A 43 -9.23 26.91 2.63
N ILE A 44 -9.17 25.94 3.55
CA ILE A 44 -8.38 24.72 3.38
C ILE A 44 -9.02 23.85 2.29
N GLU A 45 -8.25 23.55 1.25
CA GLU A 45 -8.66 22.63 0.20
C GLU A 45 -8.34 21.18 0.59
N VAL A 46 -9.38 20.40 0.88
CA VAL A 46 -9.25 18.96 1.14
C VAL A 46 -9.19 18.23 -0.20
N ILE A 47 -8.02 17.71 -0.58
CA ILE A 47 -7.78 17.04 -1.86
C ILE A 47 -7.76 15.51 -1.76
N ALA A 48 -7.53 14.98 -0.55
CA ALA A 48 -7.41 13.55 -0.31
C ALA A 48 -8.04 13.14 1.02
N PHE A 49 -8.54 11.90 1.08
CA PHE A 49 -9.11 11.29 2.27
C PHE A 49 -8.54 9.89 2.46
N THR A 50 -7.87 9.68 3.59
CA THR A 50 -7.10 8.46 3.85
C THR A 50 -7.67 7.67 5.02
N PHE A 51 -7.83 6.36 4.85
CA PHE A 51 -8.25 5.48 5.93
C PHE A 51 -7.67 4.05 5.81
N ASP A 52 -7.85 3.21 6.84
CA ASP A 52 -7.40 1.82 6.79
C ASP A 52 -8.36 0.92 5.99
N GLY A 53 -7.92 -0.30 5.64
CA GLY A 53 -8.73 -1.23 4.84
C GLY A 53 -9.90 -1.90 5.58
N LEU A 54 -10.44 -1.32 6.65
CA LEU A 54 -11.54 -1.94 7.40
C LEU A 54 -12.84 -1.95 6.58
N PRO A 55 -13.64 -3.05 6.62
CA PRO A 55 -14.91 -3.13 5.92
C PRO A 55 -15.87 -1.97 6.22
N ALA A 56 -15.88 -1.46 7.46
CA ALA A 56 -16.71 -0.34 7.87
C ALA A 56 -16.40 0.95 7.08
N ASN A 57 -15.11 1.24 6.83
CA ASN A 57 -14.69 2.42 6.08
C ASN A 57 -15.01 2.26 4.59
N ILE A 58 -14.87 1.04 4.05
CA ILE A 58 -15.26 0.74 2.67
C ILE A 58 -16.77 0.91 2.48
N SER A 59 -17.58 0.45 3.44
CA SER A 59 -19.04 0.65 3.42
C SER A 59 -19.42 2.12 3.49
N MET A 60 -18.77 2.90 4.35
CA MET A 60 -18.95 4.36 4.42
C MET A 60 -18.69 5.02 3.06
N CYS A 61 -17.62 4.63 2.36
CA CYS A 61 -17.34 5.21 1.04
C CYS A 61 -18.41 4.90 0.00
N LYS A 62 -19.04 3.72 0.07
CA LYS A 62 -20.20 3.42 -0.81
C LYS A 62 -21.37 4.35 -0.54
N VAL A 63 -21.63 4.69 0.73
CA VAL A 63 -22.66 5.68 1.11
C VAL A 63 -22.30 7.07 0.58
N LEU A 64 -21.01 7.43 0.58
CA LEU A 64 -20.49 8.66 -0.03
C LEU A 64 -20.35 8.56 -1.57
N GLU A 65 -21.04 7.62 -2.21
CA GLU A 65 -21.07 7.40 -3.66
C GLU A 65 -19.72 7.11 -4.32
N ALA A 66 -18.71 6.77 -3.52
CA ALA A 66 -17.39 6.35 -3.95
C ALA A 66 -17.34 4.83 -4.08
N ASN A 67 -17.19 4.35 -5.32
CA ASN A 67 -17.02 2.93 -5.58
C ASN A 67 -15.54 2.58 -5.70
N ILE A 68 -14.92 2.42 -4.53
CA ILE A 68 -13.53 2.02 -4.35
C ILE A 68 -13.19 0.76 -5.15
N LEU A 69 -14.13 -0.19 -5.27
CA LEU A 69 -13.90 -1.47 -5.93
C LEU A 69 -14.02 -1.43 -7.46
N ASN A 70 -14.63 -0.38 -8.03
CA ASN A 70 -14.81 -0.21 -9.47
C ASN A 70 -14.07 1.04 -10.00
N ASN A 71 -12.89 1.33 -9.46
CA ASN A 71 -12.03 2.43 -9.92
C ASN A 71 -12.63 3.84 -9.82
N LYS A 72 -13.73 4.03 -9.09
CA LYS A 72 -14.27 5.35 -8.69
C LYS A 72 -13.86 5.64 -7.25
N ALA A 73 -12.55 5.69 -7.02
CA ALA A 73 -11.97 5.87 -5.70
C ALA A 73 -11.81 7.36 -5.34
N PHE A 74 -12.86 8.14 -5.53
CA PHE A 74 -12.93 9.53 -5.09
C PHE A 74 -14.35 9.81 -4.62
N LEU A 75 -14.49 10.76 -3.70
CA LEU A 75 -15.77 11.32 -3.28
C LEU A 75 -15.87 12.78 -3.67
N LYS A 76 -17.08 13.32 -3.70
CA LYS A 76 -17.34 14.73 -4.01
C LYS A 76 -17.39 15.54 -2.72
N HIS A 77 -16.65 16.64 -2.66
CA HIS A 77 -16.74 17.56 -1.52
C HIS A 77 -18.17 18.14 -1.46
N PRO A 78 -18.86 18.11 -0.30
CA PRO A 78 -20.27 18.51 -0.17
C PRO A 78 -20.57 20.00 -0.44
N ILE A 79 -19.55 20.84 -0.58
CA ILE A 79 -19.67 22.29 -0.73
C ILE A 79 -19.09 22.73 -2.06
N THR A 80 -17.84 22.33 -2.35
CA THR A 80 -17.14 22.75 -3.58
C THR A 80 -17.41 21.85 -4.78
N GLY A 81 -17.93 20.63 -4.58
CA GLY A 81 -18.10 19.63 -5.64
C GLY A 81 -16.80 19.10 -6.25
N ARG A 82 -15.63 19.50 -5.72
CA ARG A 82 -14.33 18.99 -6.15
C ARG A 82 -14.15 17.54 -5.74
N ASN A 83 -13.31 16.83 -6.50
CA ASN A 83 -12.97 15.45 -6.17
C ASN A 83 -12.05 15.44 -4.96
N ILE A 84 -12.28 14.49 -4.07
CA ILE A 84 -11.40 14.15 -2.96
C ILE A 84 -10.94 12.71 -3.21
N PHE A 85 -9.66 12.55 -3.52
CA PHE A 85 -9.07 11.25 -3.83
C PHE A 85 -9.01 10.37 -2.58
N ILE A 86 -9.43 9.11 -2.69
CA ILE A 86 -9.42 8.16 -1.58
C ILE A 86 -8.10 7.39 -1.57
N PHE A 87 -7.40 7.38 -0.45
CA PHE A 87 -6.23 6.54 -0.25
C PHE A 87 -6.49 5.52 0.86
N LEU A 88 -6.04 4.29 0.65
CA LEU A 88 -5.92 3.32 1.71
C LEU A 88 -4.52 3.42 2.30
N ASP A 89 -4.40 3.34 3.62
CA ASP A 89 -3.09 3.50 4.25
C ASP A 89 -2.11 2.41 3.76
N ALA A 90 -1.05 2.83 3.05
CA ALA A 90 -0.09 1.93 2.43
C ALA A 90 0.62 1.03 3.46
N ALA A 91 0.88 1.55 4.67
CA ALA A 91 1.45 0.80 5.79
C ALA A 91 0.49 -0.31 6.27
N HIS A 92 -0.80 -0.02 6.30
CA HIS A 92 -1.83 -1.03 6.51
C HIS A 92 -1.90 -2.05 5.35
N MET A 93 -1.79 -1.60 4.10
CA MET A 93 -1.92 -2.47 2.92
C MET A 93 -0.77 -3.48 2.83
N ILE A 94 0.49 -3.05 3.00
CA ILE A 94 1.65 -3.97 2.98
C ILE A 94 1.56 -5.01 4.11
N LYS A 95 1.03 -4.62 5.27
CA LYS A 95 0.77 -5.54 6.39
C LYS A 95 -0.26 -6.61 6.01
N LEU A 96 -1.36 -6.23 5.33
CA LEU A 96 -2.37 -7.18 4.85
C LEU A 96 -1.77 -8.14 3.81
N ILE A 97 -0.96 -7.63 2.88
CA ILE A 97 -0.28 -8.44 1.86
C ILE A 97 0.66 -9.46 2.53
N ARG A 98 1.50 -9.02 3.49
CA ARG A 98 2.37 -9.94 4.25
C ARG A 98 1.56 -11.01 4.97
N ASN A 99 0.46 -10.62 5.62
CA ASN A 99 -0.39 -11.57 6.34
C ASN A 99 -1.03 -12.59 5.38
N ALA A 100 -1.45 -12.15 4.18
CA ALA A 100 -1.94 -13.04 3.14
C ALA A 100 -0.87 -14.03 2.69
N PHE A 101 0.32 -13.52 2.37
CA PHE A 101 1.47 -14.32 1.93
C PHE A 101 1.86 -15.38 2.98
N ALA A 102 2.01 -14.97 4.23
CA ALA A 102 2.40 -15.88 5.32
C ALA A 102 1.31 -16.91 5.68
N SER A 103 0.03 -16.50 5.69
CA SER A 103 -1.08 -17.39 6.07
C SER A 103 -1.47 -18.37 4.97
N LYS A 104 -1.35 -17.98 3.70
CA LYS A 104 -1.66 -18.84 2.56
C LYS A 104 -0.51 -19.72 2.13
N ARG A 105 0.72 -19.40 2.57
CA ARG A 105 1.97 -20.12 2.30
C ARG A 105 2.39 -20.03 0.83
N ILE A 106 1.48 -20.30 -0.09
CA ILE A 106 1.71 -20.24 -1.53
C ILE A 106 0.68 -19.32 -2.17
N LEU A 107 1.17 -18.38 -2.97
CA LEU A 107 0.41 -17.61 -3.95
C LEU A 107 0.96 -17.95 -5.34
N TYR A 108 0.25 -17.56 -6.39
CA TYR A 108 0.69 -17.79 -7.77
C TYR A 108 0.66 -16.49 -8.55
N ASP A 109 1.66 -16.29 -9.40
CA ASP A 109 1.67 -15.15 -10.33
C ASP A 109 0.77 -15.40 -11.56
N ALA A 110 0.82 -14.50 -12.54
CA ALA A 110 0.03 -14.61 -13.76
C ALA A 110 0.34 -15.90 -14.55
N ASN A 111 1.59 -16.35 -14.51
CA ASN A 111 2.14 -17.50 -15.24
C ASN A 111 2.08 -18.80 -14.41
N ASP A 112 1.37 -18.78 -13.27
CA ASP A 112 1.25 -19.88 -12.33
C ASP A 112 2.60 -20.31 -11.68
N ASN A 113 3.59 -19.41 -11.63
CA ASN A 113 4.79 -19.63 -10.83
C ASN A 113 4.48 -19.47 -9.34
N GLU A 114 5.09 -20.31 -8.51
CA GLU A 114 4.88 -20.30 -7.07
C GLU A 114 5.58 -19.13 -6.36
N ILE A 115 4.80 -18.33 -5.65
CA ILE A 115 5.25 -17.35 -4.68
C ILE A 115 5.13 -18.02 -3.31
N ASN A 116 6.23 -18.60 -2.83
CA ASN A 116 6.24 -19.54 -1.72
C ASN A 116 6.94 -18.96 -0.48
N PHE A 117 6.19 -18.86 0.61
CA PHE A 117 6.67 -18.35 1.90
C PHE A 117 7.77 -19.23 2.52
N GLN A 118 7.87 -20.50 2.11
CA GLN A 118 8.92 -21.41 2.55
C GLN A 118 10.33 -20.87 2.26
N PHE A 119 10.52 -20.12 1.17
CA PHE A 119 11.82 -19.51 0.87
C PHE A 119 12.23 -18.46 1.91
N ILE A 120 11.27 -17.75 2.50
CA ILE A 120 11.53 -16.81 3.60
C ILE A 120 11.95 -17.56 4.88
N GLU A 121 11.30 -18.69 5.16
CA GLU A 121 11.68 -19.56 6.28
C GLU A 121 13.07 -20.15 6.10
N ASN A 122 13.38 -20.64 4.90
CA ASN A 122 14.70 -21.19 4.58
C ASN A 122 15.77 -20.11 4.68
N LEU A 123 15.50 -18.89 4.19
CA LEU A 123 16.42 -17.76 4.31
C LEU A 123 16.73 -17.44 5.77
N ILE A 124 15.73 -17.38 6.64
CA ILE A 124 15.95 -17.10 8.06
C ILE A 124 16.76 -18.21 8.73
N LYS A 125 16.42 -19.49 8.47
CA LYS A 125 17.17 -20.63 8.99
C LYS A 125 18.64 -20.62 8.54
N LEU A 126 18.89 -20.33 7.26
CA LEU A 126 20.23 -20.26 6.70
C LEU A 126 21.06 -19.17 7.38
N GLN A 127 20.49 -17.98 7.59
CA GLN A 127 21.20 -16.88 8.24
C GLN A 127 21.55 -17.17 9.70
N GLU A 128 20.68 -17.88 10.42
CA GLU A 128 20.92 -18.25 11.81
C GLU A 128 21.93 -19.37 11.97
N ALA A 129 21.97 -20.31 11.02
CA ALA A 129 22.96 -21.39 11.01
C ALA A 129 24.34 -20.90 10.55
N GLY A 130 24.39 -20.02 9.54
CA GLY A 130 25.62 -19.67 8.82
C GLY A 130 26.41 -18.48 9.37
N CYS A 131 25.90 -17.74 10.36
CA CYS A 131 26.49 -16.48 10.84
C CYS A 131 26.66 -15.38 9.76
N PHE A 132 26.02 -15.52 8.58
CA PHE A 132 26.01 -14.54 7.50
C PHE A 132 24.59 -14.02 7.25
N HIS A 133 24.43 -12.69 7.17
CA HIS A 133 23.13 -12.02 7.10
C HIS A 133 22.89 -11.35 5.74
N LEU A 134 22.48 -12.12 4.74
CA LEU A 134 22.15 -11.63 3.39
C LEU A 134 21.01 -10.61 3.40
N ALA A 135 19.97 -10.86 4.19
CA ALA A 135 18.86 -9.97 4.50
C ALA A 135 18.90 -9.59 5.99
N ASN A 136 19.82 -8.69 6.34
CA ASN A 136 20.19 -8.32 7.71
C ASN A 136 19.06 -7.91 8.67
N LYS A 137 17.91 -7.51 8.14
CA LYS A 137 16.74 -7.11 8.95
C LYS A 137 15.76 -8.24 9.21
N VAL A 138 15.84 -9.36 8.49
CA VAL A 138 14.91 -10.49 8.57
C VAL A 138 15.46 -11.55 9.53
N ASN A 139 14.64 -11.96 10.50
CA ASN A 139 15.01 -12.87 11.61
C ASN A 139 13.78 -13.62 12.13
N GLN A 140 13.93 -14.48 13.15
CA GLN A 140 12.84 -15.31 13.70
C GLN A 140 11.59 -14.56 14.14
N LYS A 141 11.68 -13.28 14.54
CA LYS A 141 10.48 -12.48 14.86
C LYS A 141 9.55 -12.34 13.66
N HIS A 142 10.08 -12.43 12.45
CA HIS A 142 9.33 -12.35 11.19
C HIS A 142 8.53 -13.63 10.92
N LEU A 143 9.01 -14.79 11.38
CA LEU A 143 8.27 -16.07 11.30
C LEU A 143 7.13 -16.13 12.32
N GLN A 144 7.27 -15.44 13.44
CA GLN A 144 6.18 -15.24 14.41
C GLN A 144 5.18 -14.17 13.94
N TRP A 145 4.82 -14.20 12.65
CA TRP A 145 3.97 -13.21 12.01
C TRP A 145 2.58 -13.15 12.63
N ALA A 146 2.04 -14.27 13.13
CA ALA A 146 0.72 -14.31 13.77
C ALA A 146 0.68 -13.49 15.07
N LYS A 147 1.74 -13.59 15.89
CA LYS A 147 1.91 -12.77 17.10
C LYS A 147 2.21 -11.30 16.77
N ASN A 148 2.87 -11.07 15.64
CA ASN A 148 3.26 -9.74 15.17
C ASN A 148 2.44 -9.26 13.96
N LYS A 149 1.15 -9.63 13.91
CA LYS A 149 0.28 -9.38 12.75
C LYS A 149 0.14 -7.89 12.43
N MET A 150 0.21 -7.05 13.48
CA MET A 150 0.06 -5.59 13.40
C MET A 150 1.34 -4.82 13.13
N ASN A 151 2.51 -5.47 13.17
CA ASN A 151 3.79 -4.79 13.05
C ASN A 151 4.17 -4.53 11.58
N VAL A 152 3.96 -3.29 11.13
CA VAL A 152 4.27 -2.85 9.75
C VAL A 152 5.77 -2.98 9.43
N LYS A 153 6.65 -2.68 10.40
CA LYS A 153 8.10 -2.76 10.20
C LYS A 153 8.53 -4.18 9.81
N LEU A 154 7.99 -5.21 10.49
CA LEU A 154 8.28 -6.60 10.13
C LEU A 154 7.69 -6.98 8.77
N ALA A 155 6.53 -6.44 8.41
CA ALA A 155 5.95 -6.68 7.09
C ALA A 155 6.83 -6.11 5.97
N ALA A 156 7.27 -4.86 6.13
CA ALA A 156 8.15 -4.19 5.18
C ALA A 156 9.53 -4.84 5.08
N HIS A 157 10.06 -5.45 6.15
CA HIS A 157 11.33 -6.18 6.09
C HIS A 157 11.25 -7.47 5.24
N ILE A 158 10.16 -8.24 5.36
CA ILE A 158 9.95 -9.44 4.51
C ILE A 158 9.77 -9.01 3.05
N LEU A 159 8.89 -8.04 2.81
CA LEU A 159 8.54 -7.56 1.47
C LEU A 159 9.50 -6.43 1.05
N SER A 160 10.81 -6.69 1.10
CA SER A 160 11.87 -5.71 0.84
C SER A 160 12.74 -6.07 -0.35
N GLU A 161 13.40 -5.05 -0.91
CA GLU A 161 14.45 -5.18 -1.91
C GLU A 161 15.61 -6.08 -1.42
N SER A 162 16.04 -5.92 -0.16
CA SER A 162 17.11 -6.77 0.40
C SER A 162 16.73 -8.25 0.49
N CYS A 163 15.46 -8.56 0.75
CA CYS A 163 14.99 -9.94 0.75
C CYS A 163 14.95 -10.51 -0.66
N ALA A 164 14.51 -9.73 -1.65
CA ALA A 164 14.53 -10.14 -3.05
C ALA A 164 15.95 -10.44 -3.55
N ILE A 165 16.90 -9.54 -3.29
CA ILE A 165 18.32 -9.72 -3.65
C ILE A 165 18.91 -10.97 -2.99
N ALA A 166 18.61 -11.22 -1.71
CA ALA A 166 19.12 -12.41 -1.01
C ALA A 166 18.62 -13.71 -1.65
N LEU A 167 17.33 -13.77 -2.03
CA LEU A 167 16.75 -14.92 -2.72
C LEU A 167 17.36 -15.12 -4.12
N GLU A 168 17.50 -14.04 -4.89
CA GLU A 168 18.12 -14.08 -6.23
C GLU A 168 19.59 -14.54 -6.16
N GLN A 169 20.35 -14.05 -5.17
CA GLN A 169 21.73 -14.47 -4.97
C GLN A 169 21.82 -15.98 -4.68
N LEU A 170 20.99 -16.49 -3.76
CA LEU A 170 20.98 -17.92 -3.41
C LEU A 170 20.53 -18.82 -4.57
N LEU A 171 19.63 -18.32 -5.42
CA LEU A 171 19.25 -18.98 -6.67
C LEU A 171 20.44 -19.04 -7.65
N ASN A 172 21.16 -17.92 -7.84
CA ASN A 172 22.34 -17.83 -8.71
C ASN A 172 23.49 -18.73 -8.22
N ASP A 173 23.66 -18.82 -6.91
CA ASP A 173 24.63 -19.71 -6.25
C ASP A 173 24.21 -21.19 -6.29
N LYS A 174 23.03 -21.48 -6.88
CA LYS A 174 22.45 -22.82 -7.03
C LYS A 174 22.25 -23.55 -5.69
N HIS A 175 21.95 -22.80 -4.62
CA HIS A 175 21.62 -23.40 -3.33
C HIS A 175 20.35 -24.26 -3.47
N SER A 176 20.37 -25.49 -2.95
CA SER A 176 19.30 -26.49 -3.14
C SER A 176 17.94 -25.96 -2.67
N ASP A 177 17.92 -25.34 -1.50
CA ASP A 177 16.70 -24.89 -0.82
C ASP A 177 16.02 -23.65 -1.44
N PHE A 178 16.64 -23.07 -2.47
CA PHE A 178 16.20 -21.83 -3.13
C PHE A 178 15.92 -22.02 -4.63
N GLN A 179 15.96 -23.24 -5.13
CA GLN A 179 15.53 -23.51 -6.51
C GLN A 179 14.07 -23.11 -6.71
N GLY A 180 13.81 -22.32 -7.75
CA GLY A 180 12.46 -21.83 -8.07
C GLY A 180 11.99 -20.60 -7.28
N CYS A 181 12.84 -19.96 -6.47
CA CYS A 181 12.43 -18.79 -5.67
C CYS A 181 12.24 -17.48 -6.47
N ALA A 182 12.45 -17.49 -7.79
CA ALA A 182 12.44 -16.30 -8.64
C ALA A 182 11.12 -15.51 -8.53
N ALA A 183 9.97 -16.18 -8.60
CA ALA A 183 8.68 -15.52 -8.47
C ALA A 183 8.46 -14.93 -7.06
N THR A 184 9.05 -15.55 -6.02
CA THR A 184 9.02 -15.03 -4.65
C THR A 184 9.88 -13.79 -4.49
N ALA A 185 11.07 -13.77 -5.11
CA ALA A 185 11.92 -12.59 -5.14
C ALA A 185 11.25 -11.42 -5.87
N GLN A 186 10.67 -11.67 -7.06
CA GLN A 186 9.92 -10.68 -7.81
C GLN A 186 8.73 -10.12 -7.00
N PHE A 187 8.00 -10.99 -6.29
CA PHE A 187 6.90 -10.57 -5.43
C PHE A 187 7.35 -9.61 -4.31
N CYS A 188 8.46 -9.94 -3.64
CA CYS A 188 9.03 -9.09 -2.59
C CYS A 188 9.46 -7.73 -3.15
N ARG A 189 10.14 -7.73 -4.31
CA ARG A 189 10.60 -6.54 -5.03
C ARG A 189 9.44 -5.64 -5.46
N MET A 190 8.37 -6.23 -6.02
CA MET A 190 7.19 -5.49 -6.45
C MET A 190 6.48 -4.81 -5.27
N CYS A 191 6.31 -5.54 -4.16
CA CYS A 191 5.75 -4.99 -2.93
C CYS A 191 6.60 -3.85 -2.36
N ASN A 192 7.93 -4.01 -2.34
CA ASN A 192 8.86 -2.98 -1.88
C ASN A 192 8.71 -1.69 -2.70
N ASN A 193 8.77 -1.81 -4.02
CA ASN A 193 8.80 -0.66 -4.90
C ASN A 193 7.47 0.11 -4.89
N VAL A 194 6.33 -0.59 -4.84
CA VAL A 194 5.03 0.08 -4.66
C VAL A 194 4.96 0.78 -3.31
N PHE A 195 5.37 0.11 -2.23
CA PHE A 195 5.36 0.73 -0.91
C PHE A 195 6.28 1.96 -0.83
N ASP A 196 7.45 1.92 -1.46
CA ASP A 196 8.38 3.06 -1.53
C ASP A 196 7.75 4.26 -2.29
N CYS A 197 7.06 4.00 -3.41
CA CYS A 197 6.33 5.03 -4.14
C CYS A 197 5.18 5.63 -3.32
N LEU A 198 4.47 4.81 -2.54
CA LEU A 198 3.30 5.23 -1.73
C LEU A 198 3.69 5.76 -0.33
N ASN A 199 4.97 5.72 0.04
CA ASN A 199 5.47 6.15 1.35
C ASN A 199 6.72 7.04 1.23
N THR A 200 6.73 7.94 0.24
CA THR A 200 7.84 8.86 0.01
C THR A 200 7.81 10.02 1.01
N ARG A 201 8.93 10.24 1.71
CA ARG A 201 9.05 11.19 2.83
C ARG A 201 9.92 12.40 2.56
N SER A 202 10.84 12.31 1.60
CA SER A 202 11.89 13.30 1.40
C SER A 202 12.22 13.47 -0.08
N THR A 203 12.52 14.71 -0.47
CA THR A 203 12.98 15.08 -1.81
C THR A 203 14.37 14.54 -2.14
N PHE A 204 15.19 14.24 -1.13
CA PHE A 204 16.55 13.70 -1.29
C PHE A 204 16.60 12.17 -1.37
N SER A 205 15.44 11.53 -1.41
CA SER A 205 15.36 10.07 -1.51
C SER A 205 15.81 9.57 -2.88
N ASN A 206 16.12 8.28 -2.97
CA ASN A 206 16.60 7.64 -4.21
C ASN A 206 15.56 6.68 -4.79
N ASN A 207 15.67 6.40 -6.09
CA ASN A 207 14.84 5.42 -6.80
C ASN A 207 13.33 5.67 -6.61
N PHE A 208 12.55 4.62 -6.32
CA PHE A 208 11.11 4.68 -6.11
C PHE A 208 10.69 5.42 -4.83
N LYS A 209 11.64 5.81 -3.98
CA LYS A 209 11.36 6.69 -2.83
C LYS A 209 11.41 8.17 -3.20
N LYS A 210 11.71 8.52 -4.46
CA LYS A 210 11.70 9.92 -4.91
C LYS A 210 10.27 10.46 -4.95
N PRO A 211 10.06 11.76 -4.66
CA PRO A 211 8.75 12.37 -4.79
C PRO A 211 8.22 12.22 -6.21
N LEU A 212 6.89 12.12 -6.32
CA LEU A 212 6.25 12.16 -7.62
C LEU A 212 6.22 13.61 -8.12
N SER A 213 6.92 13.86 -9.21
CA SER A 213 7.16 15.17 -9.82
C SER A 213 7.25 15.01 -11.33
N ASN A 214 7.25 16.11 -12.09
CA ASN A 214 7.38 16.05 -13.56
C ASN A 214 8.60 15.25 -14.02
N ASN A 215 9.70 15.30 -13.27
CA ASN A 215 10.95 14.59 -13.60
C ASN A 215 10.92 13.08 -13.31
N THR A 216 10.00 12.63 -12.45
CA THR A 216 9.91 11.23 -11.99
C THR A 216 8.66 10.52 -12.46
N ALA A 217 7.66 11.27 -12.95
CA ALA A 217 6.34 10.77 -13.31
C ALA A 217 6.39 9.65 -14.34
N GLU A 218 7.12 9.81 -15.46
CA GLU A 218 7.20 8.79 -16.50
C GLU A 218 7.66 7.43 -15.95
N LYS A 219 8.79 7.42 -15.23
CA LYS A 219 9.34 6.19 -14.63
C LYS A 219 8.37 5.57 -13.62
N ILE A 220 7.77 6.38 -12.75
CA ILE A 220 6.83 5.90 -11.72
C ILE A 220 5.55 5.37 -12.38
N PHE A 221 5.06 6.01 -13.43
CA PHE A 221 3.82 5.63 -14.11
C PHE A 221 3.98 4.35 -14.92
N ASN A 222 5.12 4.15 -15.59
CA ASN A 222 5.45 2.90 -16.25
C ASN A 222 5.49 1.76 -15.23
N PHE A 223 6.16 1.99 -14.09
CA PHE A 223 6.18 1.02 -12.99
C PHE A 223 4.78 0.76 -12.40
N PHE A 224 3.95 1.79 -12.21
CA PHE A 224 2.58 1.60 -11.72
C PHE A 224 1.74 0.76 -12.67
N THR A 225 1.87 0.95 -13.98
CA THR A 225 1.17 0.12 -14.96
C THR A 225 1.56 -1.35 -14.81
N GLU A 226 2.86 -1.65 -14.72
CA GLU A 226 3.38 -3.00 -14.48
C GLU A 226 2.89 -3.59 -13.15
N ALA A 227 3.01 -2.82 -12.06
CA ALA A 227 2.65 -3.26 -10.73
C ALA A 227 1.14 -3.50 -10.59
N ILE A 228 0.30 -2.64 -11.17
CA ILE A 228 -1.16 -2.80 -11.18
C ILE A 228 -1.52 -4.10 -11.90
N GLU A 229 -0.93 -4.36 -13.07
CA GLU A 229 -1.16 -5.59 -13.81
C GLU A 229 -0.72 -6.82 -13.01
N TYR A 230 0.49 -6.76 -12.43
CA TYR A 230 1.04 -7.84 -11.61
C TYR A 230 0.13 -8.19 -10.43
N PHE A 231 -0.24 -7.21 -9.60
CA PHE A 231 -1.08 -7.44 -8.42
C PHE A 231 -2.52 -7.85 -8.77
N SER A 232 -3.03 -7.41 -9.92
CA SER A 232 -4.36 -7.80 -10.40
C SER A 232 -4.44 -9.27 -10.80
N LYS A 233 -3.31 -9.87 -11.19
CA LYS A 233 -3.23 -11.24 -11.71
C LYS A 233 -2.74 -12.28 -10.69
N ILE A 234 -2.41 -11.89 -9.45
CA ILE A 234 -2.06 -12.82 -8.38
C ILE A 234 -3.23 -13.76 -8.08
N LYS A 235 -2.97 -15.06 -7.91
CA LYS A 235 -3.96 -16.11 -7.65
C LYS A 235 -3.67 -16.83 -6.32
N LEU A 236 -4.71 -17.44 -5.73
CA LEU A 236 -4.57 -18.29 -4.54
C LEU A 236 -4.29 -19.77 -4.86
N LYS A 237 -4.56 -20.18 -6.10
CA LYS A 237 -4.36 -21.54 -6.61
C LYS A 237 -4.09 -21.47 -8.11
N ILE A 238 -3.40 -22.47 -8.63
CA ILE A 238 -3.21 -22.66 -10.08
C ILE A 238 -4.57 -22.65 -10.76
N ASN A 239 -4.70 -21.90 -11.87
CA ASN A 239 -5.95 -21.72 -12.61
C ASN A 239 -7.14 -21.25 -11.74
N GLY A 240 -6.84 -20.60 -10.61
CA GLY A 240 -7.84 -20.06 -9.70
C GLY A 240 -8.31 -18.66 -10.06
N CYS A 241 -9.30 -18.18 -9.32
CA CYS A 241 -9.70 -16.78 -9.38
C CYS A 241 -8.57 -15.88 -8.85
N PHE A 242 -8.48 -14.67 -9.42
CA PHE A 242 -7.58 -13.63 -8.95
C PHE A 242 -7.87 -13.25 -7.49
N ILE A 243 -6.83 -12.90 -6.74
CA ILE A 243 -6.89 -12.55 -5.32
C ILE A 243 -7.81 -11.36 -5.07
N THR A 244 -7.91 -10.46 -6.06
CA THR A 244 -8.80 -9.29 -6.10
C THR A 244 -10.29 -9.65 -6.01
N SER A 245 -10.67 -10.89 -6.35
CA SER A 245 -12.04 -11.41 -6.23
C SER A 245 -12.29 -12.17 -4.91
N THR A 246 -11.29 -12.31 -4.05
CA THR A 246 -11.37 -13.12 -2.83
C THR A 246 -11.64 -12.29 -1.57
N LYS A 247 -11.82 -12.94 -0.43
CA LYS A 247 -11.93 -12.25 0.87
C LYS A 247 -10.63 -11.56 1.32
N ILE A 248 -9.49 -11.88 0.69
CA ILE A 248 -8.14 -11.39 1.08
C ILE A 248 -7.70 -10.21 0.18
N LYS A 249 -8.58 -9.77 -0.72
CA LYS A 249 -8.32 -8.75 -1.73
C LYS A 249 -7.84 -7.39 -1.22
N ILE A 250 -8.18 -7.01 0.01
CA ILE A 250 -8.07 -5.61 0.47
C ILE A 250 -6.65 -5.05 0.36
N GLY A 251 -5.62 -5.80 0.79
CA GLY A 251 -4.24 -5.32 0.70
C GLY A 251 -3.79 -5.05 -0.74
N PHE A 252 -4.13 -5.96 -1.64
CA PHE A 252 -3.78 -5.89 -3.07
C PHE A 252 -4.56 -4.81 -3.80
N LEU A 253 -5.88 -4.72 -3.55
CA LEU A 253 -6.73 -3.68 -4.11
C LEU A 253 -6.32 -2.30 -3.62
N GLY A 254 -5.95 -2.15 -2.35
CA GLY A 254 -5.46 -0.88 -1.83
C GLY A 254 -4.26 -0.36 -2.60
N PHE A 255 -3.23 -1.19 -2.79
CA PHE A 255 -2.10 -0.83 -3.64
C PHE A 255 -2.52 -0.41 -5.05
N ILE A 256 -3.43 -1.15 -5.71
CA ILE A 256 -3.92 -0.80 -7.05
C ILE A 256 -4.64 0.56 -7.06
N ILE A 257 -5.50 0.81 -6.07
CA ILE A 257 -6.28 2.04 -5.95
C ILE A 257 -5.38 3.22 -5.66
N ASP A 258 -4.45 3.09 -4.71
CA ASP A 258 -3.54 4.14 -4.31
C ASP A 258 -2.61 4.53 -5.47
N MET A 259 -2.12 3.55 -6.25
CA MET A 259 -1.34 3.83 -7.46
C MET A 259 -2.16 4.61 -8.49
N ASN A 260 -3.40 4.18 -8.79
CA ASN A 260 -4.27 4.88 -9.73
C ASN A 260 -4.60 6.32 -9.27
N ASN A 261 -4.96 6.49 -8.01
CA ASN A 261 -5.29 7.81 -7.46
C ASN A 261 -4.08 8.72 -7.35
N LEU A 262 -2.89 8.17 -7.08
CA LEU A 262 -1.67 8.98 -7.07
C LEU A 262 -1.34 9.49 -8.49
N LYS A 263 -1.60 8.70 -9.56
CA LYS A 263 -1.50 9.19 -10.96
C LYS A 263 -2.50 10.31 -11.22
N ASN A 264 -3.76 10.11 -10.84
CA ASN A 264 -4.81 11.11 -11.06
C ASN A 264 -4.52 12.42 -10.29
N MET A 265 -4.07 12.31 -9.04
CA MET A 265 -3.71 13.45 -8.21
C MET A 265 -2.49 14.20 -8.77
N PHE A 266 -1.53 13.49 -9.39
CA PHE A 266 -0.42 14.13 -10.09
C PHE A 266 -0.91 14.96 -11.28
N HIS A 267 -1.78 14.42 -12.13
CA HIS A 267 -2.33 15.16 -13.27
C HIS A 267 -3.12 16.40 -12.82
N GLU A 268 -3.89 16.29 -11.74
CA GLU A 268 -4.72 17.39 -11.26
C GLU A 268 -3.91 18.49 -10.56
N TYR A 269 -2.88 18.13 -9.79
CA TYR A 269 -2.20 19.09 -8.92
C TYR A 269 -0.75 19.37 -9.28
N VAL A 270 0.00 18.42 -9.84
CA VAL A 270 1.42 18.64 -10.18
C VAL A 270 1.59 19.14 -11.61
N GLU A 271 0.91 18.49 -12.56
CA GLU A 271 0.98 18.87 -13.97
C GLU A 271 0.39 20.26 -14.23
N THR A 272 -0.62 20.66 -13.45
CA THR A 272 -1.22 22.01 -13.47
C THR A 272 -0.38 23.07 -12.77
N GLY A 273 0.69 22.68 -12.08
CA GLY A 273 1.58 23.59 -11.34
C GLY A 273 1.08 24.01 -9.95
N TYR A 274 -0.03 23.45 -9.46
CA TYR A 274 -0.54 23.74 -8.11
C TYR A 274 0.39 23.21 -7.00
N LEU A 275 1.03 22.05 -7.25
CA LEU A 275 2.08 21.45 -6.43
C LEU A 275 3.34 21.25 -7.30
N GLN A 276 4.52 21.43 -6.71
CA GLN A 276 5.77 21.10 -7.40
C GLN A 276 6.03 19.59 -7.45
N TYR A 277 5.58 18.86 -6.43
CA TYR A 277 5.72 17.42 -6.27
C TYR A 277 4.79 16.91 -5.18
N ILE A 278 4.65 15.59 -5.08
CA ILE A 278 3.87 14.91 -4.04
C ILE A 278 4.81 14.05 -3.18
N LEU A 279 4.77 14.27 -1.86
CA LEU A 279 5.31 13.36 -0.86
C LEU A 279 4.19 12.44 -0.39
N SER A 280 4.09 11.25 -0.98
CA SER A 280 3.00 10.30 -0.74
C SER A 280 2.86 9.86 0.72
N TYR A 281 3.91 9.97 1.56
CA TYR A 281 3.78 9.76 3.00
C TYR A 281 2.75 10.68 3.67
N LYS A 282 2.53 11.89 3.13
CA LYS A 282 1.52 12.81 3.67
C LYS A 282 0.08 12.38 3.35
N LEU A 283 -0.08 11.36 2.52
CA LEU A 283 -1.34 10.66 2.22
C LEU A 283 -1.49 9.37 3.06
N SER A 284 -0.62 9.16 4.07
CA SER A 284 -0.76 8.06 5.03
C SER A 284 -1.46 8.55 6.31
N GLN A 285 -1.94 7.61 7.12
CA GLN A 285 -2.46 7.88 8.46
C GLN A 285 -1.37 8.18 9.50
N ASP A 286 -0.11 7.86 9.20
CA ASP A 286 1.06 8.07 10.06
C ASP A 286 1.47 9.54 10.18
#